data_AF-A0A0C3ELB5-F1
#
_entry.id   AF-A0A0C3ELB5-F1
#
_cell.length_a   1.000
_cell.length_b   1.000
_cell.length_c   1.000
_cell.angle_alpha   90.00
_cell.angle_beta   90.00
_cell.angle_gamma   90.00
#
_symmetry.space_group_name_H-M   'P 1'
#
loop_
_entity.id
_entity.type
_entity.pdbx_description
1 polymer ?
#
loop_
_entity_poly.entity_id
_entity_poly.type
_entity_poly.pdbx_seq_one_letter_code
_entity_poly.pdbx_strand_id
1 'polypeptide(L)'
;MSHNEAKEHTPGRLNELFTDPYRAFENDTDERQLHIRIMLHMLLARPMTRGQMTLRVIHGWENGGCEPEDLQHVDYTLDGVPDFKRAVQDFEHASKHNTPLPADNSAILAAPLANAIADAEAEGQDLTNDIRETPARWPAFEGGLALYTLFKMYHRLIYGEDDTYRCTQCVTPLGMREIHEFHLEEGEFALLVPPAEHFMGKESLLVLHESQLGPIEQLLEESLPLFDNF
;
A
#
# COMPACT_ATOMS: atom_id res chain seq x y z
N MET A 1 21.51 -12.19 -13.11
CA MET A 1 21.49 -10.76 -12.74
C MET A 1 20.70 -10.69 -11.45
N SER A 2 21.20 -10.05 -10.38
CA SER A 2 20.44 -10.02 -9.11
C SER A 2 19.14 -9.26 -9.36
N HIS A 3 18.01 -9.96 -9.32
CA HIS A 3 16.70 -9.35 -9.55
C HIS A 3 16.57 -8.18 -8.55
N ASN A 4 16.48 -6.97 -9.12
CA ASN A 4 17.04 -5.72 -8.57
C ASN A 4 16.57 -5.39 -7.15
N GLU A 5 17.43 -5.61 -6.15
CA GLU A 5 17.25 -5.33 -4.72
C GLU A 5 16.24 -4.21 -4.39
N ALA A 6 15.20 -4.58 -3.64
CA ALA A 6 14.30 -3.60 -3.04
C ALA A 6 15.07 -2.89 -1.93
N LYS A 7 15.22 -1.57 -2.07
CA LYS A 7 15.97 -0.80 -1.09
C LYS A 7 15.01 -0.26 -0.03
N GLU A 8 15.03 -0.93 1.12
CA GLU A 8 14.31 -0.49 2.31
C GLU A 8 15.02 0.71 2.97
N HIS A 9 14.26 1.57 3.64
CA HIS A 9 14.72 2.81 4.23
C HIS A 9 15.46 3.74 3.24
N THR A 10 14.96 3.82 2.01
CA THR A 10 15.51 4.74 1.01
C THR A 10 14.92 6.13 1.08
N PRO A 11 15.70 7.16 0.69
CA PRO A 11 15.14 8.48 0.48
C PRO A 11 14.00 8.42 -0.56
N GLY A 12 12.82 8.89 -0.16
CA GLY A 12 11.66 9.08 -1.04
C GLY A 12 11.23 10.54 -1.06
N ARG A 13 10.03 10.81 -1.61
CA ARG A 13 9.46 12.16 -1.69
C ARG A 13 9.41 12.90 -0.35
N LEU A 14 9.21 12.17 0.74
CA LEU A 14 9.18 12.76 2.07
C LEU A 14 10.55 13.29 2.52
N ASN A 15 11.65 12.79 1.98
CA ASN A 15 12.99 13.34 2.23
C ASN A 15 13.22 14.69 1.55
N GLU A 16 12.37 15.10 0.59
CA GLU A 16 12.39 16.47 0.06
C GLU A 16 11.76 17.48 1.03
N LEU A 17 10.94 16.99 1.98
CA LEU A 17 10.14 17.81 2.90
C LEU A 17 10.66 17.75 4.34
N PHE A 18 11.16 16.58 4.75
CA PHE A 18 11.65 16.33 6.10
C PHE A 18 13.14 15.99 6.05
N THR A 19 13.90 16.64 6.93
CA THR A 19 15.33 16.34 7.11
C THR A 19 15.55 14.89 7.56
N ASP A 20 14.64 14.39 8.41
CA ASP A 20 14.62 12.99 8.86
C ASP A 20 13.17 12.49 8.95
N PRO A 21 12.61 11.93 7.86
CA PRO A 21 11.23 11.46 7.86
C PRO A 21 11.02 10.25 8.78
N TYR A 22 12.05 9.47 9.11
CA TYR A 22 11.91 8.32 9.99
C TYR A 22 11.65 8.73 11.43
N ARG A 23 12.16 9.90 11.84
CA ARG A 23 11.83 10.51 13.13
C ARG A 23 10.60 11.38 13.10
N ALA A 24 10.28 11.98 11.95
CA ALA A 24 9.16 12.92 11.83
C ALA A 24 7.79 12.32 12.22
N PHE A 25 7.64 11.00 12.17
CA PHE A 25 6.40 10.31 12.50
C PHE A 25 6.45 9.53 13.83
N GLU A 26 7.53 9.64 14.62
CA GLU A 26 7.60 9.04 15.96
C GLU A 26 6.56 9.67 16.90
N ASN A 27 6.02 8.87 17.83
CA ASN A 27 4.88 9.28 18.66
C ASN A 27 5.19 10.47 19.58
N ASP A 28 6.44 10.66 19.96
CA ASP A 28 6.91 11.75 20.83
C ASP A 28 7.34 13.01 20.06
N THR A 29 7.15 13.05 18.73
CA THR A 29 7.46 14.23 17.92
C THR A 29 6.42 15.34 18.13
N ASP A 30 6.87 16.50 18.62
CA ASP A 30 6.03 17.68 18.90
C ASP A 30 5.16 18.13 17.71
N GLU A 31 5.68 18.01 16.48
CA GLU A 31 5.03 18.46 15.24
C GLU A 31 4.36 17.33 14.43
N ARG A 32 4.18 16.14 15.02
CA ARG A 32 3.68 14.95 14.31
C ARG A 32 2.39 15.18 13.52
N GLN A 33 1.41 15.89 14.10
CA GLN A 33 0.15 16.21 13.41
C GLN A 33 0.36 17.09 12.17
N LEU A 34 1.31 18.03 12.23
CA LEU A 34 1.66 18.85 11.08
C LEU A 34 2.33 18.01 10.00
N HIS A 35 3.24 17.11 10.39
CA HIS A 35 3.91 16.19 9.45
C HIS A 35 2.92 15.27 8.73
N ILE A 36 1.97 14.67 9.46
CA ILE A 36 0.91 13.84 8.89
C ILE A 36 0.09 14.64 7.86
N ARG A 37 -0.32 15.87 8.22
CA ARG A 37 -1.07 16.74 7.30
C ARG A 37 -0.28 17.07 6.04
N ILE A 38 0.98 17.46 6.17
CA ILE A 38 1.86 17.75 5.01
C ILE A 38 1.99 16.52 4.12
N MET A 39 2.20 15.34 4.72
CA MET A 39 2.31 14.08 4.00
C MET A 39 1.00 13.75 3.26
N LEU A 40 -0.16 13.82 3.93
CA LEU A 40 -1.47 13.57 3.32
C LEU A 40 -1.74 14.53 2.16
N HIS A 41 -1.43 15.82 2.33
CA HIS A 41 -1.56 16.78 1.25
C HIS A 41 -0.72 16.37 0.02
N MET A 42 0.55 16.07 0.27
CA MET A 42 1.53 15.83 -0.77
C MET A 42 1.33 14.52 -1.50
N LEU A 43 1.08 13.44 -0.78
CA LEU A 43 1.04 12.08 -1.33
C LEU A 43 -0.37 11.57 -1.61
N LEU A 44 -1.41 12.16 -1.02
CA LEU A 44 -2.79 11.68 -1.15
C LEU A 44 -3.72 12.73 -1.78
N ALA A 45 -3.90 13.89 -1.15
CA ALA A 45 -4.88 14.89 -1.58
C ALA A 45 -4.59 15.43 -3.01
N ARG A 46 -3.32 15.71 -3.31
CA ARG A 46 -2.91 16.19 -4.63
C ARG A 46 -3.15 15.15 -5.73
N PRO A 47 -2.83 13.86 -5.57
CA PRO A 47 -3.26 12.84 -6.53
C PRO A 47 -4.78 12.67 -6.65
N MET A 48 -5.53 12.72 -5.54
CA MET A 48 -7.00 12.62 -5.56
C MET A 48 -7.64 13.70 -6.43
N THR A 49 -7.25 14.98 -6.22
CA THR A 49 -7.74 16.11 -7.02
C THR A 49 -7.42 16.02 -8.52
N ARG A 50 -6.47 15.16 -8.90
CA ARG A 50 -6.11 14.90 -10.30
C ARG A 50 -6.81 13.66 -10.89
N GLY A 51 -7.64 12.97 -10.12
CA GLY A 51 -8.23 11.68 -10.52
C GLY A 51 -7.16 10.59 -10.71
N GLN A 52 -6.07 10.68 -9.96
CA GLN A 52 -4.89 9.80 -10.07
C GLN A 52 -4.68 9.00 -8.78
N MET A 53 -5.72 8.78 -7.98
CA MET A 53 -5.65 8.01 -6.76
C MET A 53 -6.65 6.86 -6.78
N THR A 54 -6.15 5.67 -6.47
CA THR A 54 -6.95 4.48 -6.21
C THR A 54 -6.83 4.12 -4.75
N LEU A 55 -7.95 3.87 -4.08
CA LEU A 55 -7.99 3.20 -2.79
C LEU A 55 -8.09 1.70 -3.01
N ARG A 56 -7.21 0.95 -2.38
CA ARG A 56 -7.24 -0.51 -2.30
C ARG A 56 -7.47 -0.93 -0.86
N VAL A 57 -8.58 -1.60 -0.63
CA VAL A 57 -8.90 -2.19 0.68
C VAL A 57 -8.56 -3.67 0.64
N ILE A 58 -7.67 -4.13 1.51
CA ILE A 58 -7.28 -5.54 1.63
C ILE A 58 -7.96 -6.21 2.84
N HIS A 59 -8.26 -7.51 2.72
CA HIS A 59 -8.83 -8.33 3.80
C HIS A 59 -8.63 -9.83 3.51
N GLY A 60 -9.15 -10.70 4.38
CA GLY A 60 -9.19 -12.15 4.18
C GLY A 60 -8.07 -12.94 4.86
N TRP A 61 -6.89 -12.34 5.07
CA TRP A 61 -5.87 -12.94 5.94
C TRP A 61 -6.27 -12.82 7.42
N GLU A 62 -6.40 -13.96 8.09
CA GLU A 62 -6.75 -14.05 9.50
C GLU A 62 -5.70 -14.88 10.26
N ASN A 63 -5.49 -14.60 11.55
CA ASN A 63 -4.79 -15.48 12.51
C ASN A 63 -3.41 -16.02 12.07
N GLY A 64 -2.56 -15.16 11.49
CA GLY A 64 -1.21 -15.54 11.03
C GLY A 64 -1.17 -16.32 9.71
N GLY A 65 -2.31 -16.43 9.02
CA GLY A 65 -2.36 -16.92 7.63
C GLY A 65 -1.71 -15.92 6.67
N CYS A 66 -1.03 -16.43 5.65
CA CYS A 66 -0.42 -15.59 4.62
C CYS A 66 -0.49 -16.21 3.22
N GLU A 67 -1.47 -17.10 3.01
CA GLU A 67 -1.66 -17.77 1.74
C GLU A 67 -2.07 -16.75 0.67
N PRO A 68 -1.33 -16.65 -0.46
CA PRO A 68 -1.61 -15.63 -1.48
C PRO A 68 -3.02 -15.66 -2.08
N GLU A 69 -3.71 -16.80 -2.00
CA GLU A 69 -5.07 -17.01 -2.51
C GLU A 69 -6.14 -16.44 -1.56
N ASP A 70 -5.84 -16.39 -0.26
CA ASP A 70 -6.76 -15.91 0.76
C ASP A 70 -6.76 -14.38 0.89
N LEU A 71 -5.73 -13.70 0.35
CA LEU A 71 -5.66 -12.24 0.34
C LEU A 71 -6.61 -11.66 -0.70
N GLN A 72 -7.74 -11.16 -0.21
CA GLN A 72 -8.76 -10.49 -1.01
C GLN A 72 -8.52 -8.98 -1.01
N HIS A 73 -9.06 -8.32 -2.03
CA HIS A 73 -9.02 -6.86 -2.13
C HIS A 73 -10.19 -6.34 -2.96
N VAL A 74 -10.46 -5.04 -2.86
CA VAL A 74 -11.26 -4.30 -3.82
C VAL A 74 -10.62 -2.93 -4.06
N ASP A 75 -10.64 -2.48 -5.31
CA ASP A 75 -10.14 -1.16 -5.70
C ASP A 75 -11.29 -0.16 -5.94
N TYR A 76 -11.13 1.06 -5.43
CA TYR A 76 -12.03 2.20 -5.61
C TYR A 76 -11.27 3.36 -6.24
N THR A 77 -11.86 4.03 -7.23
CA THR A 77 -11.41 5.37 -7.59
C THR A 77 -11.63 6.32 -6.41
N LEU A 78 -10.62 7.12 -6.08
CA LEU A 78 -10.63 8.01 -4.92
C LEU A 78 -10.36 9.45 -5.38
N ASP A 79 -11.42 10.21 -5.66
CA ASP A 79 -11.32 11.62 -6.08
C ASP A 79 -11.50 12.58 -4.90
N GLY A 80 -12.17 12.13 -3.82
CA GLY A 80 -12.38 12.91 -2.61
C GLY A 80 -12.77 12.07 -1.38
N VAL A 81 -12.96 12.76 -0.25
CA VAL A 81 -13.52 12.15 0.99
C VAL A 81 -14.83 11.39 0.72
N PRO A 82 -15.78 11.90 -0.09
CA PRO A 82 -17.02 11.16 -0.36
C PRO A 82 -16.82 9.75 -0.96
N ASP A 83 -15.79 9.56 -1.79
CA ASP A 83 -15.48 8.25 -2.37
C ASP A 83 -14.89 7.30 -1.32
N PHE A 84 -14.07 7.83 -0.41
CA PHE A 84 -13.59 7.07 0.75
C PHE A 84 -14.75 6.60 1.63
N LYS A 85 -15.70 7.50 1.93
CA LYS A 85 -16.90 7.17 2.71
C LYS A 85 -17.75 6.10 2.07
N ARG A 86 -17.79 6.06 0.74
CA ARG A 86 -18.48 5.00 0.02
C ARG A 86 -17.84 3.64 0.30
N ALA A 87 -16.50 3.55 0.25
CA ALA A 87 -15.80 2.32 0.60
C ALA A 87 -16.11 1.89 2.05
N VAL A 88 -16.09 2.82 3.01
CA VAL A 88 -16.49 2.55 4.40
C VAL A 88 -17.91 1.98 4.47
N GLN A 89 -18.87 2.62 3.79
CA GLN A 89 -20.27 2.20 3.79
C GLN A 89 -20.47 0.81 3.18
N ASP A 90 -19.74 0.48 2.11
CA ASP A 90 -19.83 -0.83 1.47
C ASP A 90 -19.38 -1.96 2.43
N PHE A 91 -18.27 -1.76 3.15
CA PHE A 91 -17.78 -2.71 4.16
C PHE A 91 -18.67 -2.79 5.39
N GLU A 92 -19.13 -1.64 5.91
CA GLU A 92 -20.08 -1.60 7.01
C GLU A 92 -21.40 -2.30 6.67
N HIS A 93 -21.90 -2.10 5.44
CA HIS A 93 -23.10 -2.75 4.96
C HIS A 93 -22.90 -4.26 4.93
N ALA A 94 -21.79 -4.73 4.36
CA ALA A 94 -21.49 -6.16 4.29
C ALA A 94 -21.43 -6.79 5.69
N SER A 95 -20.75 -6.13 6.62
CA SER A 95 -20.66 -6.55 8.03
C SER A 95 -22.04 -6.57 8.72
N LYS A 96 -22.82 -5.48 8.63
CA LYS A 96 -24.15 -5.36 9.26
C LYS A 96 -25.15 -6.38 8.72
N HIS A 97 -25.05 -6.73 7.44
CA HIS A 97 -25.99 -7.64 6.77
C HIS A 97 -25.48 -9.08 6.64
N ASN A 98 -24.28 -9.39 7.17
CA ASN A 98 -23.62 -10.69 7.03
C ASN A 98 -23.53 -11.16 5.56
N THR A 99 -23.25 -10.23 4.65
CA THR A 99 -22.92 -10.57 3.25
C THR A 99 -21.40 -10.66 3.09
N PRO A 100 -20.89 -11.34 2.05
CA PRO A 100 -19.46 -11.31 1.75
C PRO A 100 -18.93 -9.87 1.68
N LEU A 101 -17.73 -9.66 2.22
CA LEU A 101 -17.04 -8.37 2.10
C LEU A 101 -16.80 -8.03 0.62
N PRO A 102 -16.77 -6.74 0.27
CA PRO A 102 -16.43 -6.32 -1.09
C PRO A 102 -15.09 -6.90 -1.53
N ALA A 103 -15.07 -7.54 -2.70
CA ALA A 103 -13.86 -8.12 -3.28
C ALA A 103 -13.94 -8.12 -4.80
N ASP A 104 -12.80 -7.85 -5.44
CA ASP A 104 -12.58 -8.06 -6.86
C ASP A 104 -12.33 -9.54 -7.17
N ASN A 105 -12.64 -9.93 -8.41
CA ASN A 105 -12.61 -11.34 -8.83
C ASN A 105 -11.18 -11.92 -8.97
N SER A 106 -10.14 -11.13 -8.77
CA SER A 106 -8.74 -11.56 -8.93
C SER A 106 -8.00 -11.52 -7.59
N ALA A 107 -7.31 -12.61 -7.25
CA ALA A 107 -6.38 -12.61 -6.13
C ALA A 107 -5.20 -11.67 -6.41
N ILE A 108 -4.93 -10.78 -5.46
CA ILE A 108 -3.94 -9.69 -5.62
C ILE A 108 -2.49 -10.17 -5.63
N LEU A 109 -2.21 -11.33 -5.02
CA LEU A 109 -0.88 -11.95 -5.01
C LEU A 109 -0.86 -13.27 -5.78
N ALA A 110 -1.83 -14.16 -5.59
CA ALA A 110 -1.76 -15.51 -6.19
C ALA A 110 -1.72 -15.49 -7.72
N ALA A 111 -2.57 -14.69 -8.38
CA ALA A 111 -2.59 -14.64 -9.83
C ALA A 111 -1.31 -14.00 -10.41
N PRO A 112 -0.84 -12.82 -9.91
CA PRO A 112 0.46 -12.27 -10.29
C PRO A 112 1.64 -13.21 -10.04
N LEU A 113 1.64 -13.95 -8.93
CA LEU A 113 2.68 -14.93 -8.61
C LEU A 113 2.69 -16.10 -9.58
N ALA A 114 1.51 -16.67 -9.88
CA ALA A 114 1.38 -17.76 -10.84
C ALA A 114 1.88 -17.35 -12.23
N ASN A 115 1.56 -16.12 -12.67
CA ASN A 115 2.03 -15.59 -13.94
C ASN A 115 3.55 -15.40 -13.94
N ALA A 116 4.12 -14.77 -12.91
CA ALA A 116 5.56 -14.52 -12.84
C ALA A 116 6.39 -15.81 -12.77
N ILE A 117 5.88 -16.85 -12.09
CA ILE A 117 6.48 -18.19 -12.09
C ILE A 117 6.43 -18.81 -13.50
N ALA A 118 5.27 -18.76 -14.16
CA ALA A 118 5.10 -19.32 -15.49
C ALA A 118 6.01 -18.63 -16.53
N ASP A 119 6.16 -17.32 -16.45
CA ASP A 119 7.07 -16.54 -17.30
C ASP A 119 8.53 -16.94 -17.04
N ALA A 120 8.94 -17.04 -15.77
CA ALA A 120 10.30 -17.46 -15.42
C ALA A 120 10.62 -18.90 -15.87
N GLU A 121 9.69 -19.84 -15.73
CA GLU A 121 9.83 -21.20 -16.24
C GLU A 121 9.90 -21.24 -17.77
N ALA A 122 9.10 -20.43 -18.46
CA ALA A 122 9.12 -20.30 -19.92
C ALA A 122 10.46 -19.74 -20.45
N GLU A 123 11.13 -18.91 -19.65
CA GLU A 123 12.49 -18.41 -19.90
C GLU A 123 13.60 -19.41 -19.53
N GLY A 124 13.23 -20.58 -19.01
CA GLY A 124 14.15 -21.67 -18.67
C GLY A 124 14.80 -21.53 -17.29
N GLN A 125 14.25 -20.71 -16.39
CA GLN A 125 14.68 -20.69 -14.99
C GLN A 125 14.17 -21.94 -14.26
N ASP A 126 15.05 -22.59 -13.51
CA ASP A 126 14.70 -23.75 -12.69
C ASP A 126 14.24 -23.29 -11.31
N LEU A 127 12.93 -23.27 -11.09
CA LEU A 127 12.30 -22.84 -9.84
C LEU A 127 11.97 -24.06 -8.96
N THR A 128 12.18 -23.93 -7.66
CA THR A 128 11.84 -25.01 -6.73
C THR A 128 10.32 -25.16 -6.62
N ASN A 129 9.83 -26.40 -6.51
CA ASN A 129 8.38 -26.68 -6.48
C ASN A 129 7.63 -25.97 -5.33
N ASP A 130 8.31 -25.70 -4.22
CA ASP A 130 7.79 -25.03 -3.03
C ASP A 130 7.88 -23.48 -3.11
N ILE A 131 8.27 -22.92 -4.25
CA ILE A 131 8.44 -21.47 -4.40
C ILE A 131 7.13 -20.71 -4.16
N ARG A 132 5.98 -21.31 -4.51
CA ARG A 132 4.65 -20.74 -4.29
C ARG A 132 4.34 -20.55 -2.81
N GLU A 133 4.77 -21.50 -1.99
CA GLU A 133 4.51 -21.57 -0.54
C GLU A 133 5.58 -20.84 0.28
N THR A 134 6.67 -20.37 -0.35
CA THR A 134 7.80 -19.77 0.34
C THR A 134 8.08 -18.34 -0.15
N PRO A 135 7.36 -17.31 0.36
CA PRO A 135 7.54 -15.92 -0.03
C PRO A 135 8.99 -15.42 -0.02
N ALA A 136 9.80 -15.88 0.95
CA ALA A 136 11.21 -15.54 1.05
C ALA A 136 12.06 -15.96 -0.18
N ARG A 137 11.56 -16.85 -1.03
CA ARG A 137 12.23 -17.28 -2.27
C ARG A 137 11.80 -16.49 -3.49
N TRP A 138 10.71 -15.72 -3.42
CA TRP A 138 10.21 -14.97 -4.57
C TRP A 138 11.22 -13.99 -5.17
N PRO A 139 12.12 -13.34 -4.41
CA PRO A 139 13.16 -12.50 -5.00
C PRO A 139 14.14 -13.21 -5.94
N ALA A 140 14.14 -14.55 -6.00
CA ALA A 140 15.08 -15.32 -6.81
C ALA A 140 14.79 -15.31 -8.32
N PHE A 141 13.64 -14.79 -8.76
CA PHE A 141 13.24 -14.76 -10.17
C PHE A 141 12.66 -13.39 -10.60
N GLU A 142 12.49 -13.21 -11.92
CA GLU A 142 11.97 -11.97 -12.47
C GLU A 142 10.53 -11.69 -12.05
N GLY A 143 10.25 -10.45 -11.64
CA GLY A 143 8.95 -10.06 -11.07
C GLY A 143 8.70 -10.52 -9.63
N GLY A 144 9.37 -11.57 -9.15
CA GLY A 144 9.15 -12.13 -7.82
C GLY A 144 9.58 -11.21 -6.66
N LEU A 145 10.59 -10.37 -6.86
CA LEU A 145 10.96 -9.35 -5.85
C LEU A 145 9.83 -8.35 -5.62
N ALA A 146 9.17 -7.87 -6.68
CA ALA A 146 8.06 -6.92 -6.55
C ALA A 146 6.90 -7.54 -5.76
N LEU A 147 6.60 -8.81 -6.03
CA LEU A 147 5.60 -9.58 -5.30
C LEU A 147 5.99 -9.76 -3.83
N TYR A 148 7.27 -10.04 -3.55
CA TYR A 148 7.76 -10.16 -2.17
C TYR A 148 7.65 -8.84 -1.40
N THR A 149 7.99 -7.71 -2.04
CA THR A 149 7.86 -6.39 -1.43
C THR A 149 6.39 -6.08 -1.11
N LEU A 150 5.47 -6.33 -2.05
CA LEU A 150 4.03 -6.14 -1.82
C LEU A 150 3.50 -7.09 -0.74
N PHE A 151 3.94 -8.34 -0.73
CA PHE A 151 3.60 -9.31 0.32
C PHE A 151 4.00 -8.80 1.71
N LYS A 152 5.25 -8.32 1.89
CA LYS A 152 5.70 -7.76 3.17
C LYS A 152 4.86 -6.55 3.59
N MET A 153 4.56 -5.66 2.65
CA MET A 153 3.73 -4.48 2.91
C MET A 153 2.32 -4.89 3.38
N TYR A 154 1.63 -5.76 2.64
CA TYR A 154 0.31 -6.24 3.05
C TYR A 154 0.35 -6.94 4.41
N HIS A 155 1.36 -7.78 4.64
CA HIS A 155 1.54 -8.48 5.92
C HIS A 155 1.68 -7.51 7.09
N ARG A 156 2.46 -6.43 6.94
CA ARG A 156 2.63 -5.41 7.97
C ARG A 156 1.38 -4.57 8.20
N LEU A 157 0.62 -4.26 7.15
CA LEU A 157 -0.65 -3.53 7.31
C LEU A 157 -1.73 -4.37 8.02
N ILE A 158 -1.60 -5.69 8.03
CA ILE A 158 -2.57 -6.61 8.65
C ILE A 158 -2.14 -6.98 10.07
N TYR A 159 -0.84 -7.21 10.29
CA TYR A 159 -0.30 -7.74 11.55
C TYR A 159 0.50 -6.71 12.37
N GLY A 160 0.64 -5.49 11.88
CA GLY A 160 1.42 -4.42 12.49
C GLY A 160 2.91 -4.52 12.17
N GLU A 161 3.62 -3.46 12.57
CA GLU A 161 5.07 -3.28 12.45
C GLU A 161 5.54 -2.36 13.60
N ASP A 162 6.79 -2.51 14.03
CA ASP A 162 7.38 -1.71 15.11
C ASP A 162 7.86 -0.34 14.59
N ASP A 163 8.28 -0.24 13.33
CA ASP A 163 8.67 1.01 12.69
C ASP A 163 7.45 1.87 12.32
N THR A 164 7.37 3.10 12.82
CA THR A 164 6.26 4.03 12.53
C THR A 164 6.19 4.46 11.06
N TYR A 165 7.33 4.50 10.38
CA TYR A 165 7.42 4.89 8.98
C TYR A 165 8.53 4.14 8.24
N ARG A 166 8.22 3.68 7.03
CA ARG A 166 9.16 3.03 6.12
C ARG A 166 8.97 3.52 4.70
N CYS A 167 10.08 3.63 3.98
CA CYS A 167 10.06 3.94 2.54
C CYS A 167 10.86 2.88 1.79
N THR A 168 10.24 2.30 0.78
CA THR A 168 10.83 1.28 -0.09
C THR A 168 10.70 1.70 -1.54
N GLN A 169 11.76 1.58 -2.34
CA GLN A 169 11.68 1.75 -3.79
C GLN A 169 11.67 0.39 -4.49
N CYS A 170 10.68 0.15 -5.34
CA CYS A 170 10.52 -1.12 -6.05
C CYS A 170 9.88 -0.92 -7.43
N VAL A 171 10.33 -1.71 -8.41
CA VAL A 171 9.71 -1.77 -9.74
C VAL A 171 8.52 -2.71 -9.68
N THR A 172 7.31 -2.17 -9.81
CA THR A 172 6.06 -2.94 -9.85
C THR A 172 5.55 -3.02 -11.30
N PRO A 173 4.47 -3.78 -11.59
CA PRO A 173 3.81 -3.75 -12.90
C PRO A 173 3.37 -2.34 -13.33
N LEU A 174 3.18 -1.43 -12.37
CA LEU A 174 2.86 -0.01 -12.63
C LEU A 174 4.12 0.85 -12.87
N GLY A 175 5.30 0.24 -13.00
CA GLY A 175 6.61 0.90 -13.10
C GLY A 175 7.31 1.07 -11.75
N MET A 176 8.40 1.85 -11.72
CA MET A 176 9.08 2.20 -10.46
C MET A 176 8.10 2.93 -9.52
N ARG A 177 8.09 2.52 -8.25
CA ARG A 177 7.27 3.10 -7.18
C ARG A 177 8.08 3.36 -5.93
N GLU A 178 7.73 4.45 -5.25
CA GLU A 178 8.06 4.69 -3.86
C GLU A 178 6.87 4.22 -3.02
N ILE A 179 7.14 3.32 -2.08
CA ILE A 179 6.15 2.70 -1.18
C ILE A 179 6.40 3.30 0.19
N HIS A 180 5.50 4.18 0.61
CA HIS A 180 5.51 4.82 1.92
C HIS A 180 4.56 4.07 2.83
N GLU A 181 5.08 3.36 3.83
CA GLU A 181 4.31 2.61 4.82
C GLU A 181 4.25 3.42 6.12
N PHE A 182 3.05 3.59 6.66
CA PHE A 182 2.79 4.34 7.88
C PHE A 182 2.10 3.41 8.89
N HIS A 183 2.71 3.26 10.07
CA HIS A 183 2.18 2.50 11.19
C HIS A 183 2.03 3.47 12.37
N LEU A 184 0.96 4.26 12.32
CA LEU A 184 0.74 5.38 13.23
C LEU A 184 -0.42 5.09 14.18
N GLU A 185 -0.48 5.81 15.29
CA GLU A 185 -1.64 5.76 16.19
C GLU A 185 -2.94 6.20 15.51
N GLU A 186 -2.88 7.08 14.50
CA GLU A 186 -4.04 7.51 13.71
C GLU A 186 -4.54 6.45 12.72
N GLY A 187 -3.72 5.45 12.43
CA GLY A 187 -4.06 4.35 11.53
C GLY A 187 -2.87 3.85 10.72
N GLU A 188 -3.07 2.67 10.13
CA GLU A 188 -2.07 1.97 9.34
C GLU A 188 -2.44 1.93 7.86
N PHE A 189 -1.54 2.38 7.00
CA PHE A 189 -1.76 2.42 5.56
C PHE A 189 -0.45 2.57 4.79
N ALA A 190 -0.48 2.28 3.50
CA ALA A 190 0.63 2.51 2.59
C ALA A 190 0.21 3.35 1.39
N LEU A 191 1.15 4.15 0.88
CA LEU A 191 1.00 4.95 -0.33
C LEU A 191 2.07 4.52 -1.34
N LEU A 192 1.64 3.99 -2.48
CA LEU A 192 2.52 3.70 -3.61
C LEU A 192 2.43 4.85 -4.60
N VAL A 193 3.46 5.67 -4.64
CA VAL A 193 3.52 6.87 -5.48
C VAL A 193 4.55 6.71 -6.59
N PRO A 194 4.34 7.34 -7.76
CA PRO A 194 5.38 7.44 -8.76
C PRO A 194 6.57 8.27 -8.24
N PRO A 195 7.81 7.98 -8.70
CA PRO A 195 8.96 8.82 -8.44
C PRO A 195 8.72 10.28 -8.83
N ALA A 196 9.47 11.20 -8.22
CA ALA A 196 9.29 12.65 -8.36
C ALA A 196 9.04 13.12 -9.81
N GLU A 197 9.84 12.66 -10.77
CA GLU A 197 9.74 13.03 -12.20
C GLU A 197 8.39 12.66 -12.85
N HIS A 198 7.72 11.62 -12.34
CA HIS A 198 6.48 11.07 -12.90
C HIS A 198 5.26 11.31 -12.03
N PHE A 199 5.43 11.94 -10.87
CA PHE A 199 4.38 12.10 -9.87
C PHE A 199 3.17 12.87 -10.37
N MET A 200 3.36 13.78 -11.33
CA MET A 200 2.27 14.58 -11.90
C MET A 200 1.39 13.84 -12.92
N GLY A 201 1.88 12.72 -13.47
CA GLY A 201 1.27 12.08 -14.65
C GLY A 201 0.92 10.61 -14.49
N LYS A 202 1.17 10.00 -13.33
CA LYS A 202 0.92 8.58 -13.08
C LYS A 202 0.07 8.39 -11.85
N GLU A 203 -0.77 7.37 -11.89
CA GLU A 203 -1.63 6.96 -10.79
C GLU A 203 -0.82 6.59 -9.55
N SER A 204 -1.39 6.85 -8.40
CA SER A 204 -0.91 6.48 -7.07
C SER A 204 -1.94 5.56 -6.41
N LEU A 205 -1.49 4.74 -5.47
CA LEU A 205 -2.33 3.75 -4.78
C LEU A 205 -2.25 3.98 -3.27
N LEU A 206 -3.39 4.20 -2.63
CA LEU A 206 -3.56 4.10 -1.19
C LEU A 206 -3.98 2.67 -0.87
N VAL A 207 -3.26 1.99 0.03
CA VAL A 207 -3.55 0.62 0.48
C VAL A 207 -3.78 0.64 1.97
N LEU A 208 -4.85 0.00 2.43
CA LEU A 208 -5.12 -0.20 3.86
C LEU A 208 -5.91 -1.49 4.09
N HIS A 209 -5.78 -2.07 5.28
CA HIS A 209 -6.62 -3.18 5.72
C HIS A 209 -8.03 -2.70 6.06
N GLU A 210 -9.07 -3.53 5.89
CA GLU A 210 -10.47 -3.12 6.13
C GLU A 210 -10.70 -2.52 7.52
N SER A 211 -9.99 -3.02 8.55
CA SER A 211 -10.07 -2.49 9.91
C SER A 211 -9.60 -1.03 10.05
N GLN A 212 -8.84 -0.54 9.08
CA GLN A 212 -8.30 0.83 9.03
C GLN A 212 -9.24 1.80 8.30
N LEU A 213 -10.36 1.33 7.73
CA LEU A 213 -11.33 2.20 7.06
C LEU A 213 -11.87 3.30 7.99
N GLY A 214 -12.30 2.94 9.21
CA GLY A 214 -12.81 3.90 10.18
C GLY A 214 -11.76 4.93 10.64
N PRO A 215 -10.59 4.49 11.16
CA PRO A 215 -9.52 5.40 11.58
C PRO A 215 -9.07 6.36 10.47
N ILE A 216 -8.88 5.84 9.25
CA ILE A 216 -8.44 6.65 8.11
C ILE A 216 -9.55 7.58 7.62
N GLU A 217 -10.83 7.19 7.66
CA GLU A 217 -11.93 8.12 7.36
C GLU A 217 -11.84 9.35 8.27
N GLN A 218 -11.73 9.15 9.58
CA GLN A 218 -11.63 10.24 10.55
C GLN A 218 -10.40 11.12 10.27
N LEU A 219 -9.23 10.51 10.02
CA LEU A 219 -8.01 11.25 9.70
C LEU A 219 -8.18 12.14 8.47
N LEU A 220 -8.85 11.64 7.42
CA LEU A 220 -9.09 12.39 6.19
C LEU A 220 -10.09 13.52 6.38
N GLU A 221 -11.17 13.30 7.14
CA GLU A 221 -12.15 14.34 7.46
C GLU A 221 -11.53 15.51 8.24
N GLU A 222 -10.65 15.21 9.18
CA GLU A 222 -9.99 16.24 10.00
C GLU A 222 -8.88 16.98 9.24
N SER A 223 -8.22 16.31 8.30
CA SER A 223 -7.02 16.84 7.64
C SER A 223 -7.27 17.50 6.30
N LEU A 224 -8.11 16.92 5.43
CA LEU A 224 -8.23 17.38 4.04
C LEU A 224 -8.84 18.78 3.88
N PRO A 225 -9.89 19.18 4.64
CA PRO A 225 -10.46 20.52 4.51
C PRO A 225 -9.49 21.66 4.82
N LEU A 226 -8.38 21.38 5.52
CA LEU A 226 -7.34 22.36 5.79
C LEU A 226 -6.57 22.76 4.52
N PHE A 227 -6.60 21.94 3.48
CA PHE A 227 -5.90 22.20 2.21
C PHE A 227 -6.75 22.94 1.18
N ASP A 228 -8.07 22.97 1.33
CA ASP A 228 -8.97 23.66 0.39
C ASP A 228 -8.93 25.20 0.53
N ASN A 229 -8.33 25.71 1.61
CA ASN A 229 -8.25 27.13 1.92
C ASN A 229 -6.93 27.79 1.48
N PHE A 230 -6.09 27.11 0.70
CA PHE A 230 -4.78 27.59 0.25
C PHE A 230 -4.58 27.51 -1.27
#